data_AF-A0A381WR76-F1
#
_entry.id   AF-A0A381WR76-F1
#
_cell.length_a   1.000
_cell.length_b   1.000
_cell.length_c   1.000
_cell.angle_alpha   90.00
_cell.angle_beta   90.00
_cell.angle_gamma   90.00
#
_symmetry.space_group_name_H-M   'P 1'
#
loop_
_entity.id
_entity.type
_entity.pdbx_description
1 polymer ?
#
loop_
_entity_poly.entity_id
_entity_poly.type
_entity_poly.pdbx_seq_one_letter_code
_entity_poly.pdbx_strand_id
1 'polypeptide(L)'
;MSVELTPNIDNMYIDIDGPNGNSYYLMAVARDFCKKLDLDEDEILADMKSDDYLNLLKVFEDNFGGFVVLQTRNSEYLDYLKSEKT
;
A
#
# COMPACT_ATOMS: atom_id res chain seq x y z
N MET A 1 2.22 35.38 11.18
CA MET A 1 2.89 34.84 9.99
C MET A 1 3.37 33.46 10.38
N SER A 2 2.68 32.39 9.95
CA SER A 2 3.08 31.01 10.22
C SER A 2 3.93 30.53 9.04
N VAL A 3 5.17 30.21 9.34
CA VAL A 3 6.07 29.51 8.41
C VAL A 3 6.19 28.10 8.96
N GLU A 4 5.85 27.11 8.15
CA GLU A 4 6.01 25.69 8.47
C GLU A 4 7.11 25.11 7.57
N LEU A 5 7.91 24.21 8.13
CA LEU A 5 8.82 23.39 7.33
C LEU A 5 7.98 22.44 6.49
N THR A 6 8.22 22.40 5.18
CA THR A 6 7.67 21.34 4.33
C THR A 6 8.21 19.99 4.81
N PRO A 7 7.35 19.02 5.14
CA PRO A 7 7.83 17.70 5.48
C PRO A 7 8.45 17.08 4.23
N ASN A 8 9.73 16.73 4.32
CA ASN A 8 10.36 15.88 3.32
C ASN A 8 9.90 14.45 3.60
N ILE A 9 8.75 14.07 3.02
CA ILE A 9 8.20 12.73 3.17
C ILE A 9 8.88 11.85 2.14
N ASP A 10 9.99 11.23 2.54
CA ASP A 10 10.54 10.11 1.78
C ASP A 10 9.53 8.97 1.84
N ASN A 11 8.83 8.72 0.74
CA ASN A 11 7.92 7.59 0.63
C ASN A 11 8.69 6.29 0.83
N MET A 12 8.06 5.32 1.50
CA MET A 12 8.58 3.97 1.55
C MET A 12 8.35 3.30 0.19
N TYR A 13 9.39 2.72 -0.39
CA TYR A 13 9.28 1.98 -1.65
C TYR A 13 9.29 0.48 -1.40
N ILE A 14 8.36 -0.25 -2.02
CA ILE A 14 8.33 -1.72 -1.99
C ILE A 14 8.40 -2.23 -3.42
N ASP A 15 9.49 -2.93 -3.75
CA ASP A 15 9.59 -3.71 -4.98
C ASP A 15 8.77 -5.00 -4.83
N ILE A 16 7.60 -5.02 -5.46
CA ILE A 16 6.68 -6.17 -5.40
C ILE A 16 7.03 -7.27 -6.40
N ASP A 17 8.01 -7.07 -7.27
CA ASP A 17 8.62 -8.15 -8.04
C ASP A 17 9.72 -8.85 -7.23
N GLY A 18 10.17 -8.21 -6.15
CA GLY A 18 11.20 -8.72 -5.25
C GLY A 18 10.63 -9.61 -4.12
N PRO A 19 11.50 -10.05 -3.19
CA PRO A 19 11.10 -10.90 -2.06
C PRO A 19 10.02 -10.29 -1.16
N ASN A 20 9.93 -8.97 -1.13
CA ASN A 20 8.96 -8.22 -0.33
C ASN A 20 7.58 -8.09 -1.00
N GLY A 21 7.42 -8.59 -2.23
CA GLY A 21 6.15 -8.62 -2.95
C GLY A 21 5.23 -9.78 -2.60
N ASN A 22 5.48 -10.51 -1.50
CA ASN A 22 4.55 -11.56 -1.10
C ASN A 22 3.45 -10.99 -0.19
N SER A 23 2.28 -11.65 -0.17
CA SER A 23 1.12 -11.22 0.61
C SER A 23 1.41 -11.08 2.10
N TYR A 24 2.18 -12.00 2.70
CA TYR A 24 2.52 -11.94 4.13
C TYR A 24 3.32 -10.69 4.49
N TYR A 25 4.28 -10.31 3.65
CA TYR A 25 5.07 -9.10 3.88
C TYR A 25 4.18 -7.85 3.78
N LEU A 26 3.39 -7.73 2.70
CA LEU A 26 2.50 -6.59 2.50
C LEU A 26 1.47 -6.46 3.63
N MET A 27 0.89 -7.57 4.09
CA MET A 27 -0.04 -7.56 5.23
C MET A 27 0.65 -7.22 6.56
N ALA A 28 1.91 -7.62 6.75
CA ALA A 28 2.66 -7.21 7.94
C ALA A 28 2.91 -5.70 7.93
N VAL A 29 3.28 -5.13 6.77
CA VAL A 29 3.41 -3.68 6.60
C VAL A 29 2.06 -2.99 6.85
N ALA A 30 0.96 -3.46 6.25
CA ALA A 30 -0.38 -2.91 6.47
C ALA A 30 -0.73 -2.85 7.96
N ARG A 31 -0.52 -3.96 8.70
CA ARG A 31 -0.74 -4.02 10.15
C ARG A 31 0.06 -2.98 10.91
N ASP A 32 1.34 -2.82 10.59
CA ASP A 32 2.19 -1.83 11.24
C ASP A 32 1.77 -0.39 10.94
N PHE A 33 1.23 -0.13 9.75
CA PHE A 33 0.67 1.16 9.38
C PHE A 33 -0.67 1.42 10.05
N CYS A 34 -1.58 0.45 10.14
CA CYS A 34 -2.85 0.59 10.88
C CYS A 34 -2.59 1.04 12.32
N LYS A 35 -1.63 0.42 12.99
CA LYS A 35 -1.23 0.80 14.36
C LYS A 35 -0.67 2.22 14.48
N LYS A 36 0.07 2.69 13.49
CA LYS A 36 0.66 4.04 13.48
C LYS A 36 -0.36 5.12 13.16
N LEU A 37 -1.38 4.78 12.37
CA LEU A 37 -2.39 5.70 11.87
C LEU A 37 -3.72 5.60 12.62
N ASP A 38 -3.82 4.72 13.63
CA ASP A 38 -5.03 4.46 14.41
C ASP A 38 -6.21 4.00 13.54
N LEU A 39 -5.93 3.08 12.61
CA LEU A 39 -6.92 2.46 11.72
C LEU A 39 -7.32 1.06 12.20
N ASP A 40 -8.50 0.59 11.80
CA ASP A 40 -8.97 -0.76 12.10
C ASP A 40 -8.14 -1.81 11.31
N GLU A 41 -7.24 -2.49 12.02
CA GLU A 41 -6.37 -3.51 11.40
C GLU A 41 -7.14 -4.76 10.98
N ASP A 42 -8.23 -5.11 11.67
CA ASP A 42 -8.98 -6.34 11.39
C ASP A 42 -9.81 -6.17 10.12
N GLU A 43 -10.46 -5.01 9.93
CA GLU A 43 -11.21 -4.68 8.71
C GLU A 43 -10.30 -4.69 7.47
N ILE A 44 -9.21 -3.90 7.50
CA ILE A 44 -8.30 -3.79 6.36
C ILE A 44 -7.65 -5.13 6.02
N LEU A 45 -7.22 -5.91 7.02
CA LEU A 45 -6.62 -7.22 6.77
C LEU A 45 -7.65 -8.26 6.31
N ALA A 46 -8.93 -8.11 6.64
CA ALA A 46 -10.00 -8.95 6.10
C ALA A 46 -10.23 -8.62 4.62
N ASP A 47 -10.28 -7.34 4.26
CA ASP A 47 -10.44 -6.89 2.87
C ASP A 47 -9.27 -7.32 1.99
N MET A 48 -8.03 -7.20 2.49
CA MET A 48 -6.83 -7.70 1.77
C MET A 48 -6.86 -9.21 1.50
N LYS A 49 -7.57 -10.00 2.31
CA LYS A 49 -7.70 -11.46 2.17
C LYS A 49 -8.96 -11.91 1.44
N SER A 50 -9.86 -10.97 1.11
CA SER A 50 -11.20 -11.30 0.62
C SER A 50 -11.21 -11.91 -0.78
N ASP A 51 -10.15 -11.70 -1.56
CA ASP A 51 -10.01 -12.17 -2.92
C ASP A 51 -8.53 -12.47 -3.26
N ASP A 52 -8.11 -12.25 -4.51
CA ASP A 52 -6.80 -12.56 -5.03
C ASP A 52 -5.69 -11.54 -4.66
N TYR A 53 -4.51 -11.76 -5.25
CA TYR A 53 -3.36 -10.90 -5.03
C TYR A 53 -3.54 -9.48 -5.60
N LEU A 54 -4.28 -9.29 -6.69
CA LEU A 54 -4.55 -7.96 -7.25
C LEU A 54 -5.45 -7.16 -6.30
N ASN A 55 -6.46 -7.80 -5.73
CA ASN A 55 -7.28 -7.20 -4.68
C ASN A 55 -6.42 -6.81 -3.47
N LEU A 56 -5.50 -7.68 -3.04
CA LEU A 56 -4.57 -7.35 -1.95
C LEU A 56 -3.77 -6.08 -2.26
N LEU A 57 -3.21 -5.97 -3.47
CA LEU A 57 -2.45 -4.78 -3.90
C LEU A 57 -3.33 -3.53 -3.92
N LYS A 58 -4.58 -3.66 -4.39
CA LYS A 58 -5.54 -2.56 -4.46
C LYS A 58 -5.90 -2.05 -3.08
N VAL A 59 -6.34 -2.92 -2.17
CA VAL A 59 -6.69 -2.55 -0.79
C VAL A 59 -5.48 -1.90 -0.10
N PHE A 60 -4.27 -2.42 -0.34
CA PHE A 60 -3.04 -1.82 0.19
C PHE A 60 -2.80 -0.41 -0.36
N GLU A 61 -2.86 -0.21 -1.68
CA GLU A 61 -2.68 1.09 -2.33
C GLU A 61 -3.74 2.11 -1.90
N ASP A 62 -5.00 1.70 -1.79
CA ASP A 62 -6.12 2.57 -1.40
C ASP A 62 -5.95 3.10 0.04
N ASN A 63 -5.43 2.27 0.95
CA ASN A 63 -5.22 2.65 2.34
C ASN A 63 -3.87 3.32 2.60
N PHE A 64 -2.80 2.93 1.90
CA PHE A 64 -1.42 3.30 2.24
C PHE A 64 -0.62 3.94 1.10
N GLY A 65 -1.20 4.12 -0.10
CA GLY A 65 -0.53 4.71 -1.27
C GLY A 65 -0.07 6.16 -1.07
N GLY A 66 -0.57 6.85 -0.03
CA GLY A 66 -0.08 8.16 0.40
C GLY A 66 1.29 8.13 1.10
N PHE A 67 1.72 6.96 1.57
CA PHE A 67 2.96 6.76 2.34
C PHE A 67 3.91 5.73 1.71
N VAL A 68 3.35 4.77 0.97
CA VAL A 68 4.06 3.65 0.36
C VAL A 68 3.85 3.69 -1.14
N VAL A 69 4.92 3.49 -1.91
CA VAL A 69 4.88 3.35 -3.36
C VAL A 69 5.26 1.92 -3.73
N LEU A 70 4.29 1.20 -4.32
CA LEU A 70 4.52 -0.13 -4.88
C LEU A 70 5.21 0.00 -6.25
N GLN A 71 6.32 -0.71 -6.42
CA GLN A 71 7.12 -0.71 -7.65
C GLN A 71 7.08 -2.09 -8.29
N THR A 72 6.78 -2.13 -9.58
CA THR A 72 6.73 -3.36 -10.38
C THR A 72 7.10 -3.08 -11.83
N ARG A 73 7.64 -4.08 -12.51
CA ARG A 73 7.86 -4.15 -13.95
C ARG A 73 6.74 -4.90 -14.66
N ASN A 74 5.79 -5.48 -13.93
CA ASN A 74 4.63 -6.17 -14.50
C ASN A 74 3.60 -5.14 -15.01
N SER A 75 3.37 -5.12 -16.32
CA SER A 75 2.42 -4.20 -16.96
C SER A 75 0.98 -4.47 -16.53
N GLU A 76 0.60 -5.72 -16.29
CA GLU A 76 -0.75 -6.09 -15.86
C GLU A 76 -1.10 -5.44 -14.50
N TYR A 77 -0.14 -5.47 -13.57
CA TYR A 77 -0.31 -4.88 -12.24
C TYR A 77 -0.38 -3.34 -12.32
N LEU A 78 0.44 -2.74 -13.18
CA LEU A 78 0.41 -1.30 -13.42
C LEU A 78 -0.94 -0.84 -14.01
N ASP A 79 -1.46 -1.58 -14.99
CA ASP A 79 -2.70 -1.23 -15.67
C ASP A 79 -3.89 -1.36 -14.72
N TYR A 80 -3.96 -2.46 -13.96
CA TYR A 80 -5.00 -2.69 -12.96
C TYR A 80 -5.04 -1.62 -11.87
N LEU A 81 -3.90 -1.29 -11.25
CA LEU A 81 -3.84 -0.29 -10.18
C LEU A 81 -4.07 1.15 -10.68
N LYS A 82 -3.87 1.42 -11.98
CA LYS A 82 -4.14 2.74 -12.57
C LYS A 82 -5.56 2.89 -13.11
N SER A 83 -6.19 1.82 -13.58
CA SER A 83 -7.52 1.89 -14.20
C SER A 83 -8.62 2.29 -13.22
N GLU A 84 -8.44 2.03 -11.93
CA GLU A 84 -9.42 2.32 -10.88
C GLU A 84 -9.31 3.76 -10.32
N LYS A 85 -8.26 4.52 -10.68
CA LYS A 85 -8.08 5.93 -10.27
C LYS A 85 -8.79 6.96 -11.18
N THR A 86 -9.73 6.52 -12.03
CA THR A 86 -10.47 7.39 -12.98
C THR A 86 -11.89 7.70 -12.51
#